data_AF-A0A956SI21-F1
#
_entry.id   AF-A0A956SI21-F1
#
_cell.length_a   1.000
_cell.length_b   1.000
_cell.length_c   1.000
_cell.angle_alpha   90.00
_cell.angle_beta   90.00
_cell.angle_gamma   90.00
#
_symmetry.space_group_name_H-M   'P 1'
#
loop_
_entity.id
_entity.type
_entity.pdbx_description
1 polymer ?
#
loop_
_entity_poly.entity_id
_entity_poly.type
_entity_poly.pdbx_seq_one_letter_code
_entity_poly.pdbx_strand_id
1 'polypeptide(L)'
;MDLGPLIPFAILYGILSLLGRAGKKRQGAPRQGPPRERVPGKPETLEDLLAEMRGQLDRARTMEESVERPRIGRPARRPLPGAEEVEERETLEIEREAVSLEVPAPVVGREIIDLDDQVEIVAARRIREAELRNRGWQASDHRAFDARIRRPKAAVTPSAPHARRLREMMIWREVLGPPVALRDE
;
A
#
# COMPACT_ATOMS: atom_id res chain seq x y z
N MET A 1 -9.87 59.56 41.39
CA MET A 1 -10.51 58.53 40.56
C MET A 1 -9.40 57.60 40.09
N ASP A 2 -9.25 56.46 40.76
CA ASP A 2 -8.13 55.54 40.54
C ASP A 2 -8.45 54.58 39.39
N LEU A 3 -8.05 54.95 38.18
CA LEU A 3 -8.14 54.11 36.98
C LEU A 3 -7.02 53.05 36.88
N GLY A 4 -6.15 52.96 37.90
CA GLY A 4 -4.97 52.08 37.91
C GLY A 4 -5.21 50.59 37.63
N PRO A 5 -6.26 49.95 38.18
CA PRO A 5 -6.43 48.50 38.01
C PRO A 5 -7.10 48.10 36.69
N LEU A 6 -7.76 49.01 35.95
CA LEU A 6 -8.51 48.66 34.73
C LEU A 6 -7.63 48.53 33.49
N ILE A 7 -6.51 49.24 33.46
CA ILE A 7 -5.56 49.25 32.33
C ILE A 7 -4.97 47.85 32.04
N PRO A 8 -4.48 47.06 33.02
CA PRO A 8 -3.94 45.74 32.74
C PRO A 8 -5.01 44.75 32.23
N PHE A 9 -6.25 44.86 32.68
CA PHE A 9 -7.35 44.02 32.18
C PHE A 9 -7.70 44.32 30.73
N ALA A 10 -7.69 45.59 30.33
CA ALA A 10 -7.92 45.98 28.94
C ALA A 10 -6.83 45.44 28.00
N ILE A 11 -5.56 45.46 28.43
CA ILE A 11 -4.43 44.91 27.68
C ILE A 11 -4.55 43.38 27.57
N LEU A 12 -4.84 42.69 28.68
CA LEU A 12 -5.00 41.23 28.70
C LEU A 12 -6.16 40.78 27.79
N TYR A 13 -7.28 41.50 27.84
CA TYR A 13 -8.43 41.24 26.97
C TYR A 13 -8.10 41.47 25.48
N GLY A 14 -7.34 42.53 25.18
CA GLY A 14 -6.86 42.80 23.82
C GLY A 14 -6.05 41.64 23.24
N ILE A 15 -5.12 41.09 24.03
CA ILE A 15 -4.28 39.94 23.64
C ILE A 15 -5.13 38.68 23.43
N LEU A 16 -6.05 38.36 24.34
CA LEU A 16 -6.96 37.22 24.17
C LEU A 16 -7.85 37.36 22.93
N SER A 17 -8.35 38.56 22.64
CA SER A 17 -9.18 38.80 21.44
C SER A 17 -8.39 38.64 20.14
N LEU A 18 -7.10 38.99 20.14
CA LEU A 18 -6.19 38.83 19.01
C LEU A 18 -5.88 37.34 18.74
N LEU A 19 -5.67 36.54 19.79
CA LEU A 19 -5.52 35.09 19.66
C LEU A 19 -6.81 34.42 19.15
N GLY A 20 -7.98 34.85 19.65
CA GLY A 20 -9.28 34.33 19.20
C GLY A 20 -9.61 34.66 17.74
N ARG A 21 -9.14 35.80 17.23
CA ARG A 21 -9.36 36.21 15.82
C ARG A 21 -8.41 35.56 14.83
N ALA A 22 -7.22 35.14 15.25
CA ALA A 22 -6.26 34.47 14.38
C ALA A 22 -6.72 33.07 13.91
N GLY A 23 -7.64 32.42 14.64
CA GLY A 23 -8.15 31.09 14.30
C GLY A 23 -9.30 31.03 13.27
N LYS A 24 -9.86 32.16 12.84
CA LYS A 24 -11.17 32.17 12.12
C LYS A 24 -11.17 32.59 10.64
N LYS A 25 -10.01 32.72 9.97
CA LYS A 25 -9.98 33.08 8.53
C LYS A 25 -9.11 32.16 7.69
N ARG A 26 -9.61 30.95 7.41
CA ARG A 26 -9.33 30.18 6.18
C ARG A 26 -10.53 29.30 5.80
N GLN A 27 -11.66 29.91 5.47
CA GLN A 27 -12.64 29.29 4.55
C GLN A 27 -12.37 29.87 3.16
N GLY A 28 -11.41 29.28 2.47
CA GLY A 28 -11.22 29.45 1.03
C GLY A 28 -12.09 28.46 0.27
N ALA A 29 -12.55 28.89 -0.91
CA ALA A 29 -13.44 28.24 -1.86
C ALA A 29 -13.27 26.71 -2.04
N PRO A 30 -14.34 25.99 -2.43
CA PRO A 30 -14.31 24.54 -2.58
C PRO A 30 -13.46 24.16 -3.79
N ARG A 31 -12.23 23.70 -3.53
CA ARG A 31 -11.53 22.82 -4.47
C ARG A 31 -12.17 21.44 -4.33
N GLN A 32 -12.74 20.95 -5.42
CA GLN A 32 -13.10 19.54 -5.59
C GLN A 32 -11.82 18.71 -5.39
N GLY A 33 -11.58 18.30 -4.15
CA GLY A 33 -10.65 17.23 -3.83
C GLY A 33 -11.41 15.90 -3.81
N PRO A 34 -10.70 14.77 -3.90
CA PRO A 34 -11.29 13.44 -3.73
C PRO A 34 -12.06 13.37 -2.40
N PRO A 35 -13.11 12.52 -2.31
CA PRO A 35 -14.02 12.50 -1.18
C PRO A 35 -13.22 12.39 0.12
N ARG A 36 -13.29 13.45 0.94
CA ARG A 36 -12.71 13.44 2.28
C ARG A 36 -13.45 12.37 3.07
N GLU A 37 -12.72 11.31 3.40
CA GLU A 37 -13.09 10.37 4.44
C GLU A 37 -13.41 11.19 5.69
N ARG A 38 -14.70 11.23 6.06
CA ARG A 38 -15.13 11.89 7.30
C ARG A 38 -14.49 11.10 8.42
N VAL A 39 -13.52 11.69 9.10
CA VAL A 39 -13.00 11.13 10.36
C VAL A 39 -14.20 11.03 11.30
N PRO A 40 -14.63 9.83 11.70
CA PRO A 40 -15.76 9.70 12.61
C PRO A 40 -15.38 10.36 13.94
N GLY A 41 -16.28 11.21 14.43
CA GLY A 41 -16.16 11.72 15.80
C GLY A 41 -16.13 10.54 16.77
N LYS A 42 -15.38 10.66 17.87
CA LYS A 42 -15.37 9.62 18.91
C LYS A 42 -16.82 9.34 19.32
N PRO A 43 -17.29 8.07 19.30
CA PRO A 43 -18.62 7.74 19.79
C PRO A 43 -18.68 8.06 21.29
N GLU A 44 -19.67 8.85 21.69
CA GLU A 44 -19.86 9.25 23.09
C GLU A 44 -20.58 8.15 23.88
N THR A 45 -21.26 7.22 23.19
CA THR A 45 -22.01 6.11 23.80
C THR A 45 -21.67 4.75 23.18
N LEU A 46 -21.89 3.68 23.95
CA LEU A 46 -21.67 2.29 23.49
C LEU A 46 -22.60 1.92 22.33
N GLU A 47 -23.82 2.47 22.33
CA GLU A 47 -24.83 2.24 21.29
C GLU A 47 -24.37 2.84 19.95
N ASP A 48 -23.76 4.03 19.97
CA ASP A 48 -23.17 4.66 18.79
C ASP A 48 -22.01 3.83 18.21
N LEU A 49 -21.15 3.28 19.07
CA LEU A 49 -20.06 2.41 18.65
C LEU A 49 -20.59 1.13 17.99
N LEU A 50 -21.62 0.51 18.58
CA LEU A 50 -22.24 -0.69 18.01
C LEU A 50 -22.94 -0.41 16.68
N ALA A 51 -23.59 0.75 16.55
CA ALA A 51 -24.19 1.19 15.29
C ALA A 51 -23.13 1.44 14.21
N GLU A 52 -22.00 2.05 14.58
CA GLU A 52 -20.86 2.27 13.68
C GLU A 52 -20.24 0.95 13.22
N MET A 53 -20.01 0.00 14.13
CA MET A 53 -19.49 -1.34 13.79
C MET A 53 -20.42 -2.11 12.85
N ARG A 54 -21.75 -2.03 13.06
CA ARG A 54 -22.73 -2.62 12.13
C ARG A 54 -22.65 -1.99 10.75
N GLY A 55 -22.55 -0.66 10.68
CA GLY A 55 -22.38 0.05 9.41
C GLY A 55 -21.06 -0.29 8.70
N GLN A 56 -19.99 -0.57 9.44
CA GLN A 56 -18.72 -1.04 8.87
C GLN A 56 -18.83 -2.46 8.31
N LEU A 57 -19.52 -3.37 9.01
CA LEU A 57 -19.78 -4.73 8.56
C LEU A 57 -20.61 -4.77 7.27
N ASP A 58 -21.67 -3.97 7.17
CA ASP A 58 -22.49 -3.90 5.96
C ASP A 58 -21.72 -3.32 4.76
N ARG A 59 -20.82 -2.35 4.99
CA ARG A 59 -19.91 -1.84 3.96
C ARG A 59 -18.88 -2.88 3.52
N ALA A 60 -18.34 -3.66 4.45
CA ALA A 60 -17.40 -4.73 4.11
C ALA A 60 -18.09 -5.83 3.27
N ARG A 61 -19.33 -6.19 3.62
CA ARG A 61 -20.13 -7.18 2.90
C ARG A 61 -20.47 -6.73 1.48
N THR A 62 -20.84 -5.47 1.31
CA THR A 62 -21.11 -4.89 -0.03
C THR A 62 -19.83 -4.74 -0.85
N MET A 63 -18.68 -4.45 -0.22
CA MET A 63 -17.39 -4.51 -0.92
C MET A 63 -17.04 -5.94 -1.37
N GLU A 64 -17.24 -6.96 -0.54
CA GLU A 64 -17.01 -8.36 -0.94
C GLU A 64 -17.90 -8.79 -2.11
N GLU A 65 -19.14 -8.30 -2.19
CA GLU A 65 -20.05 -8.61 -3.30
C GLU A 65 -19.67 -7.89 -4.60
N SER A 66 -19.06 -6.70 -4.51
CA SER A 66 -18.56 -5.94 -5.67
C SER A 66 -17.15 -6.35 -6.12
N VAL A 67 -16.39 -7.02 -5.27
CA VAL A 67 -15.10 -7.64 -5.64
C VAL A 67 -15.42 -9.02 -6.20
N GLU A 68 -15.88 -9.04 -7.45
CA GLU A 68 -15.67 -10.19 -8.33
C GLU A 68 -14.19 -10.56 -8.24
N ARG A 69 -13.92 -11.59 -7.43
CA ARG A 69 -12.57 -12.17 -7.32
C ARG A 69 -12.11 -12.42 -8.75
N PRO A 70 -10.98 -11.85 -9.20
CA PRO A 70 -10.41 -12.26 -10.46
C PRO A 70 -10.09 -13.74 -10.30
N ARG A 71 -10.89 -14.60 -10.95
CA ARG A 71 -10.59 -16.02 -11.13
C ARG A 71 -9.34 -16.08 -12.00
N ILE A 72 -8.18 -15.93 -11.38
CA ILE A 72 -6.90 -16.24 -11.97
C ILE A 72 -6.96 -17.73 -12.33
N GLY A 73 -7.00 -18.02 -13.63
CA GLY A 73 -6.65 -19.35 -14.13
C GLY A 73 -7.71 -20.17 -14.85
N ARG A 74 -8.76 -19.60 -15.46
CA ARG A 74 -9.51 -20.36 -16.49
C ARG A 74 -9.51 -19.63 -17.83
N PRO A 75 -8.72 -20.08 -18.83
CA PRO A 75 -8.89 -19.59 -20.18
C PRO A 75 -10.32 -19.90 -20.65
N ALA A 76 -10.93 -18.93 -21.35
CA ALA A 76 -12.21 -19.14 -22.00
C ALA A 76 -12.13 -20.37 -22.90
N ARG A 77 -13.07 -21.30 -22.76
CA ARG A 77 -13.22 -22.46 -23.63
C ARG A 77 -13.51 -21.95 -25.04
N ARG A 78 -12.46 -21.82 -25.86
CA ARG A 78 -12.61 -21.64 -27.30
C ARG A 78 -13.19 -22.95 -27.84
N PRO A 79 -14.34 -22.95 -28.52
CA PRO A 79 -14.83 -24.16 -29.17
C PRO A 79 -13.80 -24.56 -30.23
N LEU A 80 -13.27 -25.77 -30.10
CA LEU A 80 -12.44 -26.38 -31.14
C LEU A 80 -13.32 -26.63 -32.37
N PRO A 81 -12.81 -26.44 -33.60
CA PRO A 81 -13.52 -26.85 -34.80
C PRO A 81 -13.77 -28.37 -34.74
N GLY A 82 -14.97 -28.78 -35.16
CA GLY A 82 -15.43 -30.16 -35.12
C GLY A 82 -14.50 -31.09 -35.88
N ALA A 83 -14.19 -32.23 -35.27
CA ALA A 83 -13.45 -33.31 -35.91
C ALA A 83 -14.32 -33.92 -37.00
N GLU A 84 -13.87 -33.85 -38.25
CA GLU A 84 -14.32 -34.77 -39.29
C GLU A 84 -13.79 -36.17 -38.96
N GLU A 85 -14.71 -37.13 -38.91
CA GLU A 85 -14.44 -38.55 -38.70
C GLU A 85 -13.61 -39.09 -39.86
N VAL A 86 -12.34 -39.38 -39.61
CA VAL A 86 -11.54 -40.25 -40.46
C VAL A 86 -11.46 -41.60 -39.74
N GLU A 87 -12.42 -42.47 -40.06
CA GLU A 87 -12.34 -43.89 -39.76
C GLU A 87 -11.24 -44.53 -40.62
N GLU A 88 -10.01 -44.59 -40.12
CA GLU A 88 -9.01 -45.48 -40.69
C GLU A 88 -8.22 -46.22 -39.60
N ARG A 89 -8.64 -47.47 -39.43
CA ARG A 89 -7.82 -48.69 -39.35
C ARG A 89 -6.80 -48.87 -38.23
N GLU A 90 -6.99 -50.03 -37.59
CA GLU A 90 -5.96 -51.01 -37.25
C GLU A 90 -5.07 -50.72 -36.03
N THR A 91 -5.53 -51.31 -34.90
CA THR A 91 -4.75 -52.16 -33.98
C THR A 91 -3.30 -51.78 -33.73
N LEU A 92 -3.05 -51.22 -32.54
CA LEU A 92 -1.86 -51.55 -31.76
C LEU A 92 -2.17 -51.29 -30.28
N GLU A 93 -2.84 -52.26 -29.64
CA GLU A 93 -2.89 -52.38 -28.19
C GLU A 93 -1.47 -52.72 -27.69
N ILE A 94 -0.63 -51.69 -27.56
CA ILE A 94 0.56 -51.78 -26.72
C ILE A 94 0.12 -51.27 -25.36
N GLU A 95 -0.14 -52.20 -24.44
CA GLU A 95 -0.21 -51.91 -23.01
C GLU A 95 1.15 -51.36 -22.57
N ARG A 96 1.33 -50.05 -22.71
CA ARG A 96 2.48 -49.35 -22.14
C ARG A 96 2.20 -49.21 -20.65
N GLU A 97 2.67 -50.20 -19.91
CA GLU A 97 2.77 -50.14 -18.45
C GLU A 97 3.64 -48.92 -18.09
N ALA A 98 3.00 -47.82 -17.69
CA ALA A 98 3.67 -46.59 -17.34
C ALA A 98 4.34 -46.77 -15.97
N VAL A 99 5.58 -47.27 -15.98
CA VAL A 99 6.42 -47.33 -14.77
C VAL A 99 6.78 -45.90 -14.38
N SER A 100 6.19 -45.41 -13.29
CA SER A 100 6.58 -44.12 -12.71
C SER A 100 8.02 -44.21 -12.20
N LEU A 101 8.93 -43.49 -12.86
CA LEU A 101 10.33 -43.30 -12.43
C LEU A 101 10.46 -42.18 -11.39
N GLU A 102 9.36 -41.67 -10.84
CA GLU A 102 9.38 -40.65 -9.80
C GLU A 102 9.88 -41.27 -8.49
N VAL A 103 11.19 -41.22 -8.29
CA VAL A 103 11.80 -41.45 -6.99
C VAL A 103 11.28 -40.35 -6.06
N PRO A 104 10.52 -40.68 -4.99
CA PRO A 104 10.08 -39.67 -4.05
C PRO A 104 11.33 -39.04 -3.44
N ALA A 105 11.54 -37.75 -3.71
CA ALA A 105 12.61 -37.00 -3.08
C ALA A 105 12.46 -37.16 -1.56
N PRO A 106 13.55 -37.40 -0.81
CA PRO A 106 13.47 -37.49 0.63
C PRO A 106 12.82 -36.20 1.13
N VAL A 107 11.72 -36.35 1.87
CA VAL A 107 11.02 -35.23 2.49
C VAL A 107 12.01 -34.63 3.48
N VAL A 108 12.71 -33.57 3.06
CA VAL A 108 13.56 -32.78 3.93
C VAL A 108 12.63 -32.23 5.01
N GLY A 109 12.88 -32.64 6.26
CA GLY A 109 12.10 -32.19 7.40
C GLY A 109 12.05 -30.67 7.38
N ARG A 110 10.85 -30.11 7.33
CA ARG A 110 10.66 -28.67 7.38
C ARG A 110 11.06 -28.21 8.77
N GLU A 111 12.00 -27.27 8.85
CA GLU A 111 12.33 -26.60 10.09
C GLU A 111 11.09 -25.85 10.58
N ILE A 112 10.65 -26.15 11.80
CA ILE A 112 9.57 -25.43 12.45
C ILE A 112 10.18 -24.11 12.92
N ILE A 113 10.00 -23.07 12.12
CA ILE A 113 10.42 -21.71 12.47
C ILE A 113 9.39 -21.16 13.44
N ASP A 114 9.81 -20.95 14.69
CA ASP A 114 9.02 -20.19 15.67
C ASP A 114 9.01 -18.71 15.27
N LEU A 115 7.81 -18.20 14.99
CA LEU A 115 7.60 -16.84 14.52
C LEU A 115 7.25 -15.88 15.67
N ASP A 116 6.96 -16.39 16.87
CA ASP A 116 6.43 -15.57 17.96
C ASP A 116 7.49 -14.55 18.45
N ASP A 117 8.74 -15.01 18.63
CA ASP A 117 9.87 -14.13 18.96
C ASP A 117 10.13 -13.05 17.90
N GLN A 118 9.95 -13.40 16.61
CA GLN A 118 10.16 -12.45 15.52
C GLN A 118 9.07 -11.38 15.49
N VAL A 119 7.83 -11.76 15.83
CA VAL A 119 6.69 -10.85 15.88
C VAL A 119 6.90 -9.80 16.98
N GLU A 120 7.38 -10.19 18.17
CA GLU A 120 7.67 -9.25 19.25
C GLU A 120 8.77 -8.25 18.86
N ILE A 121 9.86 -8.74 18.26
CA ILE A 121 10.96 -7.88 17.80
C ILE A 121 10.47 -6.86 16.76
N VAL A 122 9.65 -7.31 15.81
CA VAL A 122 9.08 -6.44 14.76
C VAL A 122 8.12 -5.43 15.36
N ALA A 123 7.27 -5.84 16.30
CA ALA A 123 6.33 -4.96 16.99
C ALA A 123 7.06 -3.89 17.80
N ALA A 124 8.04 -4.28 18.62
CA ALA A 124 8.85 -3.36 19.42
C ALA A 124 9.59 -2.34 18.54
N ARG A 125 10.14 -2.80 17.40
CA ARG A 125 10.78 -1.92 16.42
C ARG A 125 9.78 -0.91 15.84
N ARG A 126 8.59 -1.36 15.44
CA ARG A 126 7.54 -0.46 14.88
C ARG A 126 7.08 0.58 15.89
N ILE A 127 6.93 0.20 17.16
CA ILE A 127 6.58 1.15 18.23
C ILE A 127 7.66 2.21 18.37
N ARG A 128 8.94 1.82 18.47
CA ARG A 128 10.06 2.78 18.55
C ARG A 128 10.13 3.70 17.33
N GLU A 129 9.97 3.15 16.12
CA GLU A 129 9.93 3.96 14.91
C GLU A 129 8.75 4.95 14.91
N ALA A 130 7.58 4.53 15.40
CA ALA A 130 6.41 5.39 15.52
C ALA A 130 6.63 6.51 16.56
N GLU A 131 7.21 6.21 17.72
CA GLU A 131 7.59 7.21 18.73
C GLU A 131 8.59 8.23 18.17
N LEU A 132 9.58 7.78 17.41
CA LEU A 132 10.55 8.66 16.76
C LEU A 132 9.93 9.56 15.67
N ARG A 133 8.82 9.13 15.04
CA ARG A 133 8.06 9.96 14.09
C ARG A 133 7.11 10.92 14.78
N ASN A 134 6.49 10.47 15.88
CA ASN A 134 5.48 11.23 16.61
C ASN A 134 6.09 12.28 17.54
N ARG A 135 7.38 12.16 17.91
CA ARG A 135 8.06 13.21 18.66
C ARG A 135 8.11 14.52 17.85
N GLY A 136 7.89 15.64 18.53
CA GLY A 136 8.10 16.95 17.94
C GLY A 136 9.55 17.11 17.48
N TRP A 137 9.75 17.74 16.32
CA TRP A 137 11.09 17.99 15.80
C TRP A 137 11.83 18.99 16.69
N GLN A 138 13.05 18.63 17.09
CA GLN A 138 13.91 19.48 17.88
C GLN A 138 14.81 20.33 16.98
N ALA A 139 15.39 21.41 17.52
CA ALA A 139 16.35 22.24 16.78
C ALA A 139 17.56 21.45 16.24
N SER A 140 17.98 20.39 16.94
CA SER A 140 19.02 19.46 16.48
C SER A 140 18.62 18.69 15.22
N ASP A 141 17.36 18.25 15.13
CA ASP A 141 16.82 17.54 13.97
C ASP A 141 16.80 18.44 12.73
N HIS A 142 16.43 19.71 12.91
CA HIS A 142 16.48 20.71 11.84
C HIS A 142 17.91 20.93 11.33
N ARG A 143 18.90 21.07 12.23
CA ARG A 143 20.31 21.21 11.84
C ARG A 143 20.82 19.97 11.09
N ALA A 144 20.45 18.77 11.54
CA ALA A 144 20.82 17.53 10.88
C ALA A 144 20.20 17.42 9.48
N PHE A 145 18.94 17.83 9.35
CA PHE A 145 18.24 17.89 8.07
C PHE A 145 18.91 18.88 7.10
N ASP A 146 19.22 20.10 7.58
CA ASP A 146 19.91 21.11 6.78
C ASP A 146 21.29 20.64 6.33
N ALA A 147 22.05 20.00 7.23
CA ALA A 147 23.34 19.41 6.90
C ALA A 147 23.20 18.32 5.83
N ARG A 148 22.14 17.50 5.88
CA ARG A 148 21.87 16.46 4.87
C ARG A 148 21.52 17.06 3.51
N ILE A 149 20.75 18.14 3.46
CA ILE A 149 20.43 18.83 2.20
C ILE A 149 21.67 19.49 1.59
N ARG A 150 22.50 20.10 2.44
CA ARG A 150 23.72 20.78 2.01
C ARG A 150 24.82 19.82 1.57
N ARG A 151 24.74 18.54 1.94
CA ARG A 151 25.69 17.53 1.41
C ARG A 151 25.46 17.38 -0.09
N PRO A 152 26.47 17.63 -0.93
CA PRO A 152 26.35 17.33 -2.35
C PRO A 152 26.10 15.84 -2.51
N LYS A 153 24.96 15.49 -3.10
CA LYS A 153 24.65 14.10 -3.42
C LYS A 153 25.67 13.65 -4.46
N ALA A 154 26.54 12.70 -4.11
CA ALA A 154 27.44 12.10 -5.07
C ALA A 154 26.61 11.62 -6.27
N ALA A 155 27.10 11.90 -7.49
CA ALA A 155 26.46 11.41 -8.70
C ALA A 155 26.29 9.89 -8.54
N VAL A 156 25.04 9.44 -8.51
CA VAL A 156 24.75 8.01 -8.35
C VAL A 156 25.14 7.35 -9.66
N THR A 157 26.34 6.78 -9.70
CA THR A 157 26.74 5.90 -10.79
C THR A 157 25.77 4.70 -10.74
N PRO A 158 24.99 4.45 -11.81
CA PRO A 158 24.08 3.31 -11.81
C PRO A 158 24.89 2.05 -11.54
N SER A 159 24.51 1.29 -10.51
CA SER A 159 25.23 0.06 -10.20
C SER A 159 25.10 -0.91 -11.38
N ALA A 160 26.13 -1.73 -11.62
CA ALA A 160 26.19 -2.72 -12.69
C ALA A 160 24.89 -3.52 -12.97
N PRO A 161 24.08 -3.93 -11.97
CA PRO A 161 22.81 -4.62 -12.25
C PRO A 161 21.80 -3.76 -13.02
N HIS A 162 21.84 -2.43 -12.90
CA HIS A 162 20.95 -1.53 -13.63
C HIS A 162 21.32 -1.45 -15.11
N ALA A 163 22.60 -1.39 -15.44
CA ALA A 163 23.08 -1.39 -16.83
C ALA A 163 22.74 -2.71 -17.55
N ARG A 164 22.85 -3.85 -16.85
CA ARG A 164 22.43 -5.16 -17.41
C ARG A 164 20.92 -5.21 -17.66
N ARG A 165 20.10 -4.71 -16.73
CA ARG A 165 18.64 -4.59 -16.91
C ARG A 165 18.26 -3.72 -18.09
N LEU A 166 18.96 -2.59 -18.29
CA LEU A 166 18.73 -1.72 -19.44
C LEU A 166 19.05 -2.40 -20.76
N ARG A 167 20.15 -3.17 -20.81
CA ARG A 167 20.48 -3.99 -21.99
C ARG A 167 19.45 -5.08 -22.25
N GLU A 168 19.02 -5.79 -21.21
CA GLU A 168 17.97 -6.81 -21.33
C GLU A 168 16.65 -6.18 -21.82
N MET A 169 16.25 -5.03 -21.31
CA MET A 169 15.07 -4.31 -21.81
C MET A 169 15.21 -3.83 -23.26
N MET A 170 16.40 -3.38 -23.67
CA MET A 170 16.66 -3.03 -25.08
C MET A 170 16.55 -4.25 -26.01
N ILE A 171 17.16 -5.38 -25.63
CA ILE A 171 17.09 -6.63 -26.40
C ILE A 171 15.63 -7.10 -26.53
N TRP A 172 14.87 -7.04 -25.44
CA TRP A 172 13.45 -7.42 -25.47
C TRP A 172 12.63 -6.52 -26.41
N ARG A 173 12.95 -5.22 -26.50
CA ARG A 173 12.28 -4.29 -27.42
C ARG A 173 12.62 -4.58 -28.89
N GLU A 174 13.83 -5.00 -29.20
CA GLU A 174 14.22 -5.38 -30.57
C GLU A 174 13.59 -6.70 -31.02
N VAL A 175 13.53 -7.69 -30.13
CA VAL A 175 13.02 -9.03 -30.45
C VAL A 175 11.50 -9.11 -30.44
N LEU A 176 10.83 -8.43 -29.50
CA LEU A 176 9.38 -8.54 -29.30
C LEU A 176 8.61 -7.28 -29.70
N GLY A 177 9.32 -6.25 -30.19
CA GLY A 177 8.77 -4.93 -30.46
C GLY A 177 8.52 -4.11 -29.19
N PRO A 178 7.99 -2.88 -29.31
CA PRO A 178 7.64 -2.07 -28.16
C PRO A 178 6.63 -2.80 -27.25
N PRO A 179 6.74 -2.63 -25.92
CA PRO A 179 5.79 -3.23 -24.98
C PRO A 179 4.38 -2.78 -25.33
N VAL A 180 3.38 -3.64 -25.08
CA VAL A 180 1.98 -3.42 -25.50
C VAL A 180 1.44 -2.07 -25.04
N ALA A 181 1.89 -1.57 -23.89
CA ALA A 181 1.52 -0.26 -23.36
C ALA A 181 2.00 0.96 -24.19
N LEU A 182 2.90 0.77 -25.16
CA LEU A 182 3.48 1.80 -26.02
C LEU A 182 3.12 1.60 -27.50
N ARG A 183 2.15 0.73 -27.83
CA ARG A 183 1.77 0.44 -29.22
C ARG A 183 0.72 1.39 -29.80
N ASP A 184 0.13 2.26 -28.98
CA ASP A 184 -0.97 3.16 -29.35
C ASP A 184 -0.59 4.66 -29.34
N GLU A 185 0.71 4.99 -29.27
CA GLU A 185 1.25 6.33 -29.55
C GLU A 185 1.86 6.38 -30.96
#